data_AF-A0A3M2DKU6-F1
#
_entry.id   AF-A0A3M2DKU6-F1
#
_cell.length_a   1.000
_cell.length_b   1.000
_cell.length_c   1.000
_cell.angle_alpha   90.00
_cell.angle_beta   90.00
_cell.angle_gamma   90.00
#
_symmetry.space_group_name_H-M   'P 1'
#
loop_
_entity.id
_entity.type
_entity.pdbx_description
1 polymer ?
#
loop_
_entity_poly.entity_id
_entity_poly.type
_entity_poly.pdbx_seq_one_letter_code
_entity_poly.pdbx_strand_id
1 'polypeptide(L)'
;MTIRIVATAFVFACSAACDRRDADGHRPASQRAAAPADAAVAPEPVSVAPQPVVPAPPRDRVQAFCEANYRRLIECIDDKAFWNVMATLYFQTDPQLAANPAAKEPWIEMMRDAALTLHREGELANNCRATLDHNKWPTEEQMRRVDAARAQSCAAFGNAYGYMMFGEGVFFEVTSPVDDADAPQAD
;
A
#
# COMPACT_ATOMS: atom_id res chain seq x y z
N MET A 1 12.78 -25.47 -30.60
CA MET A 1 12.07 -26.13 -29.48
C MET A 1 12.24 -25.19 -28.28
N THR A 2 11.24 -24.36 -28.02
CA THR A 2 11.37 -23.19 -27.11
C THR A 2 10.43 -23.40 -25.95
N ILE A 3 10.99 -23.66 -24.76
CA ILE A 3 10.22 -23.85 -23.53
C ILE A 3 10.00 -22.46 -22.91
N ARG A 4 8.74 -22.03 -22.86
CA ARG A 4 8.30 -20.86 -22.10
C ARG A 4 8.01 -21.32 -20.67
N ILE A 5 8.78 -20.85 -19.70
CA ILE A 5 8.44 -20.98 -18.28
C ILE A 5 7.66 -19.72 -17.90
N VAL A 6 6.35 -19.87 -17.78
CA VAL A 6 5.45 -18.86 -17.19
C VAL A 6 5.51 -19.09 -15.68
N ALA A 7 6.16 -18.18 -14.95
CA ALA A 7 6.14 -18.18 -13.49
C ALA A 7 4.83 -17.53 -13.02
N THR A 8 3.79 -18.36 -12.91
CA THR A 8 2.56 -18.05 -12.20
C THR A 8 2.86 -18.10 -10.70
N ALA A 9 2.89 -16.94 -10.03
CA ALA A 9 2.99 -16.90 -8.58
C ALA A 9 1.61 -17.14 -7.95
N PHE A 10 1.59 -18.16 -7.10
CA PHE A 10 0.46 -18.78 -6.43
C PHE A 10 -0.21 -17.87 -5.38
N VAL A 11 -1.54 -17.90 -5.30
CA VAL A 11 -2.28 -17.62 -4.07
C VAL A 11 -3.15 -18.84 -3.77
N PHE A 12 -2.81 -19.54 -2.68
CA PHE A 12 -3.53 -20.71 -2.17
C PHE A 12 -4.38 -20.31 -0.96
N ALA A 13 -5.65 -20.70 -1.00
CA ALA A 13 -6.59 -20.63 0.11
C ALA A 13 -6.26 -21.67 1.21
N CYS A 14 -6.62 -21.35 2.46
CA CYS A 14 -6.83 -22.36 3.50
C CYS A 14 -7.99 -21.94 4.41
N SER A 15 -9.07 -22.70 4.32
CA SER A 15 -10.26 -22.64 5.17
C SER A 15 -10.08 -23.54 6.39
N ALA A 16 -10.45 -23.08 7.59
CA ALA A 16 -10.98 -23.96 8.65
C ALA A 16 -11.67 -23.15 9.76
N ALA A 17 -13.00 -23.28 9.80
CA ALA A 17 -13.90 -23.39 10.95
C ALA A 17 -13.80 -22.39 12.13
N CYS A 18 -14.92 -21.70 12.39
CA CYS A 18 -15.72 -21.99 13.59
C CYS A 18 -17.20 -21.56 13.42
N ASP A 19 -18.06 -22.46 13.89
CA ASP A 19 -19.52 -22.53 13.84
C ASP A 19 -20.26 -21.43 14.63
N ARG A 20 -21.46 -21.09 14.11
CA ARG A 20 -22.75 -20.77 14.76
C ARG A 20 -22.79 -20.06 16.12
N ARG A 21 -23.63 -19.01 16.18
CA ARG A 21 -24.86 -19.02 17.00
C ARG A 21 -25.85 -17.91 16.61
N ASP A 22 -27.10 -18.34 16.44
CA ASP A 22 -28.32 -17.55 16.31
C ASP A 22 -28.55 -16.60 17.50
N ALA A 23 -29.25 -15.50 17.27
CA ALA A 23 -30.46 -15.13 18.02
C ALA A 23 -31.02 -13.77 17.55
N ASP A 24 -32.32 -13.78 17.22
CA ASP A 24 -33.34 -12.78 17.55
C ASP A 24 -33.04 -11.29 17.24
N GLY A 25 -33.81 -10.55 16.45
CA GLY A 25 -35.27 -10.53 16.34
C GLY A 25 -35.73 -9.07 16.32
N HIS A 26 -36.99 -8.87 15.92
CA HIS A 26 -37.78 -7.64 16.08
C HIS A 26 -37.48 -6.43 15.19
N ARG A 27 -38.21 -6.41 14.05
CA ARG A 27 -38.81 -5.20 13.48
C ARG A 27 -40.05 -4.84 14.31
N PRO A 28 -40.32 -3.55 14.54
CA PRO A 28 -41.62 -3.04 14.11
C PRO A 28 -41.53 -1.69 13.41
N ALA A 29 -42.39 -1.52 12.41
CA ALA A 29 -42.77 -0.24 11.87
C ALA A 29 -43.81 0.41 12.80
N SER A 30 -43.72 1.72 13.04
CA SER A 30 -44.87 2.62 12.82
C SER A 30 -44.52 4.09 13.06
N GLN A 31 -44.83 4.89 12.03
CA GLN A 31 -45.52 6.17 12.05
C GLN A 31 -45.05 7.27 13.02
N ARG A 32 -44.53 8.36 12.44
CA ARG A 32 -44.58 9.69 13.04
C ARG A 32 -45.20 10.68 12.07
N ALA A 33 -46.28 11.30 12.55
CA ALA A 33 -47.05 12.36 11.93
C ALA A 33 -46.23 13.65 11.73
N ALA A 34 -46.73 14.50 10.83
CA ALA A 34 -46.10 15.72 10.37
C ALA A 34 -46.30 16.94 11.33
N ALA A 35 -45.25 17.78 11.36
CA ALA A 35 -45.21 19.26 11.46
C ALA A 35 -45.63 19.95 12.79
N PRO A 36 -45.03 21.12 13.17
CA PRO A 36 -44.58 22.19 12.28
C PRO A 36 -43.14 22.72 12.48
N ALA A 37 -42.80 23.58 11.52
CA ALA A 37 -41.53 24.25 11.29
C ALA A 37 -41.08 25.18 12.43
N ASP A 38 -39.85 24.98 12.88
CA ASP A 38 -39.01 26.03 13.42
C ASP A 38 -37.93 26.35 12.36
N ALA A 39 -37.80 27.62 12.02
CA ALA A 39 -36.90 28.12 11.00
C ALA A 39 -35.44 27.90 11.41
N ALA A 40 -34.86 26.77 11.00
CA ALA A 40 -33.43 26.56 11.05
C ALA A 40 -32.79 27.41 9.95
N VAL A 41 -32.04 28.43 10.37
CA VAL A 41 -31.12 29.17 9.49
C VAL A 41 -30.20 28.14 8.83
N ALA A 42 -30.34 27.99 7.51
CA ALA A 42 -29.51 27.09 6.74
C ALA A 42 -28.04 27.52 6.88
N PRO A 43 -27.10 26.61 7.20
CA PRO A 43 -25.69 26.94 7.14
C PRO A 43 -25.37 27.32 5.70
N GLU A 44 -24.81 28.51 5.51
CA GLU A 44 -24.33 28.92 4.19
C GLU A 44 -23.31 27.89 3.69
N PRO A 45 -23.40 27.46 2.42
CA PRO A 45 -22.42 26.55 1.86
C PRO A 45 -21.06 27.24 1.89
N VAL A 46 -20.16 26.75 2.73
CA VAL A 46 -18.76 27.17 2.74
C VAL A 46 -18.22 26.85 1.35
N SER A 47 -18.01 27.89 0.54
CA SER A 47 -17.35 27.76 -0.74
C SER A 47 -15.91 27.36 -0.46
N VAL A 48 -15.63 26.07 -0.55
CA VAL A 48 -14.26 25.54 -0.50
C VAL A 48 -13.56 26.15 -1.70
N ALA A 49 -12.68 27.13 -1.44
CA ALA A 49 -11.87 27.74 -2.48
C ALA A 49 -11.18 26.61 -3.28
N PRO A 50 -11.13 26.69 -4.63
CA PRO A 50 -10.46 25.69 -5.43
C PRO A 50 -9.04 25.51 -4.90
N GLN A 51 -8.72 24.33 -4.36
CA GLN A 51 -7.36 24.04 -3.95
C GLN A 51 -6.47 24.10 -5.19
N PRO A 52 -5.30 24.75 -5.11
CA PRO A 52 -4.38 24.82 -6.23
C PRO A 52 -4.03 23.40 -6.67
N VAL A 53 -4.30 23.09 -7.93
CA VAL A 53 -3.93 21.81 -8.54
C VAL A 53 -2.41 21.79 -8.63
N VAL A 54 -1.76 21.07 -7.71
CA VAL A 54 -0.32 20.84 -7.78
C VAL A 54 -0.08 19.91 -8.97
N PRO A 55 0.70 20.32 -9.98
CA PRO A 55 0.94 19.48 -11.16
C PRO A 55 1.64 18.19 -10.74
N ALA A 56 1.19 17.07 -11.32
CA ALA A 56 1.84 15.78 -11.14
C ALA A 56 3.27 15.83 -11.72
N PRO A 57 4.24 15.17 -11.09
CA PRO A 57 5.60 15.11 -11.61
C PRO A 57 5.65 14.41 -12.98
N PRO A 58 6.56 14.82 -13.88
CA PRO A 58 6.81 14.12 -15.14
C PRO A 58 7.18 12.64 -14.91
N ARG A 59 6.68 11.74 -15.76
CA ARG A 59 6.85 10.29 -15.61
C ARG A 59 8.32 9.86 -15.60
N ASP A 60 9.13 10.42 -16.48
CA ASP A 60 10.58 10.18 -16.56
C ASP A 60 11.29 10.51 -15.26
N ARG A 61 10.88 11.60 -14.60
CA ARG A 61 11.39 11.97 -13.28
C ARG A 61 10.99 10.96 -12.20
N VAL A 62 9.74 10.51 -12.20
CA VAL A 62 9.27 9.50 -11.23
C VAL A 62 9.99 8.16 -11.44
N GLN A 63 10.24 7.77 -12.69
CA GLN A 63 11.00 6.57 -13.01
C GLN A 63 12.44 6.66 -12.53
N ALA A 64 13.14 7.77 -12.80
CA ALA A 64 14.50 7.98 -12.32
C ALA A 64 14.57 7.96 -10.78
N PHE A 65 13.57 8.53 -10.10
CA PHE A 65 13.43 8.47 -8.65
C PHE A 65 13.23 7.04 -8.14
N CYS A 66 12.34 6.25 -8.77
CA CYS A 66 12.15 4.84 -8.45
C CYS A 66 13.46 4.04 -8.57
N GLU A 67 14.15 4.16 -9.71
CA GLU A 67 15.38 3.43 -9.98
C GLU A 67 16.51 3.82 -9.03
N ALA A 68 16.59 5.10 -8.64
CA ALA A 68 17.55 5.56 -7.64
C ALA A 68 17.29 4.96 -6.26
N ASN A 69 16.02 4.83 -5.85
CA ASN A 69 15.67 4.25 -4.55
C ASN A 69 15.84 2.74 -4.51
N TYR A 70 15.59 2.01 -5.61
CA TYR A 70 15.96 0.60 -5.68
C TYR A 70 17.47 0.39 -5.60
N ARG A 71 18.27 1.19 -6.29
CA ARG A 71 19.73 1.13 -6.15
C ARG A 71 20.15 1.39 -4.70
N ARG A 72 19.57 2.40 -4.04
CA ARG A 72 19.86 2.67 -2.63
C ARG A 72 19.45 1.52 -1.71
N LEU A 73 18.31 0.89 -1.96
CA LEU A 73 17.86 -0.28 -1.20
C LEU A 73 18.90 -1.40 -1.29
N ILE A 74 19.46 -1.66 -2.48
CA ILE A 74 20.56 -2.64 -2.66
C ILE A 74 21.82 -2.22 -1.91
N GLU A 75 22.19 -0.93 -1.94
CA GLU A 75 23.33 -0.44 -1.13
C GLU A 75 23.13 -0.64 0.38
N CYS A 76 21.88 -0.67 0.84
CA CYS A 76 21.49 -0.88 2.23
C CYS A 76 21.14 -2.34 2.55
N ILE A 77 21.43 -3.30 1.66
CA ILE A 77 20.95 -4.69 1.77
C ILE A 77 21.42 -5.40 3.06
N ASP A 78 22.59 -5.04 3.59
CA ASP A 78 23.16 -5.64 4.80
C ASP A 78 22.90 -4.82 6.08
N ASP A 79 22.23 -3.66 5.96
CA ASP A 79 21.91 -2.81 7.10
C ASP A 79 20.65 -3.34 7.82
N LYS A 80 20.86 -3.97 8.98
CA LYS A 80 19.75 -4.50 9.80
C LYS A 80 18.81 -3.42 10.29
N ALA A 81 19.28 -2.20 10.53
CA ALA A 81 18.42 -1.11 11.01
C ALA A 81 17.47 -0.64 9.90
N PHE A 82 17.95 -0.56 8.67
CA PHE A 82 17.12 -0.28 7.49
C PHE A 82 15.96 -1.26 7.37
N TRP A 83 16.25 -2.57 7.39
CA TRP A 83 15.22 -3.60 7.23
C TRP A 83 14.22 -3.64 8.38
N ASN A 84 14.68 -3.45 9.61
CA ASN A 84 13.79 -3.37 10.77
C ASN A 84 12.84 -2.17 10.69
N VAL A 85 13.30 -1.03 10.19
CA VAL A 85 12.45 0.15 9.96
C VAL A 85 11.43 -0.14 8.86
N MET A 86 11.85 -0.67 7.72
CA MET A 86 10.95 -1.03 6.61
C MET A 86 9.88 -2.03 7.05
N ALA A 87 10.26 -3.10 7.75
CA ALA A 87 9.34 -4.09 8.27
C ALA A 87 8.38 -3.50 9.31
N THR A 88 8.86 -2.62 10.17
CA THR A 88 8.00 -1.95 11.15
C THR A 88 6.92 -1.12 10.47
N LEU A 89 7.29 -0.34 9.45
CA LEU A 89 6.35 0.51 8.71
C LEU A 89 5.35 -0.33 7.90
N TYR A 90 5.79 -1.43 7.28
CA TYR A 90 4.90 -2.37 6.58
C TYR A 90 3.92 -3.05 7.54
N PHE A 91 4.40 -3.60 8.65
CA PHE A 91 3.54 -4.31 9.61
C PHE A 91 2.52 -3.38 10.29
N GLN A 92 2.73 -2.08 10.26
CA GLN A 92 1.78 -1.09 10.77
C GLN A 92 0.61 -0.83 9.80
N THR A 93 0.67 -1.28 8.55
CA THR A 93 -0.43 -1.06 7.59
C THR A 93 -1.62 -2.00 7.83
N ASP A 94 -1.40 -3.13 8.51
CA ASP A 94 -2.42 -4.13 8.79
C ASP A 94 -2.36 -4.57 10.27
N PRO A 95 -3.45 -4.40 11.04
CA PRO A 95 -3.54 -4.87 12.42
C PRO A 95 -3.24 -6.36 12.61
N GLN A 96 -3.57 -7.22 11.64
CA GLN A 96 -3.30 -8.65 11.70
C GLN A 96 -1.80 -8.95 11.62
N LEU A 97 -1.09 -8.24 10.74
CA LEU A 97 0.36 -8.32 10.66
C LEU A 97 1.00 -7.78 11.94
N ALA A 98 0.53 -6.62 12.43
CA ALA A 98 1.02 -6.02 13.68
C ALA A 98 0.92 -6.96 14.89
N ALA A 99 -0.11 -7.81 14.94
CA ALA A 99 -0.31 -8.79 16.00
C ALA A 99 0.64 -10.01 15.91
N ASN A 100 1.36 -10.19 14.81
CA ASN A 100 2.30 -11.30 14.59
C ASN A 100 3.75 -10.82 14.43
N PRO A 101 4.44 -10.43 15.53
CA PRO A 101 5.82 -9.95 15.46
C PRO A 101 6.81 -11.01 14.96
N ALA A 102 6.50 -12.31 15.10
CA ALA A 102 7.35 -13.40 14.64
C ALA A 102 7.45 -13.47 13.10
N ALA A 103 6.47 -12.93 12.37
CA ALA A 103 6.50 -12.89 10.91
C ALA A 103 7.43 -11.81 10.33
N LYS A 104 7.97 -10.90 11.17
CA LYS A 104 8.85 -9.82 10.69
C LYS A 104 10.16 -10.32 10.09
N GLU A 105 10.85 -11.23 10.76
CA GLU A 105 12.15 -11.71 10.29
C GLU A 105 12.03 -12.49 8.96
N PRO A 106 11.09 -13.45 8.81
CA PRO A 106 10.86 -14.11 7.52
C PRO A 106 10.50 -13.12 6.39
N TRP A 107 9.71 -12.08 6.70
CA TRP A 107 9.39 -11.04 5.72
C TRP A 107 10.64 -10.25 5.30
N ILE A 108 11.50 -9.88 6.25
CA ILE A 108 12.77 -9.20 5.96
C ILE A 108 13.65 -10.03 5.04
N GLU A 109 13.82 -11.32 5.34
CA GLU A 109 14.62 -12.24 4.51
C GLU A 109 14.06 -12.36 3.10
N MET A 110 12.75 -12.58 2.97
CA MET A 110 12.06 -12.64 1.67
C MET A 110 12.28 -11.36 0.85
N MET A 111 12.11 -10.19 1.47
CA MET A 111 12.28 -8.91 0.77
C MET A 111 13.72 -8.63 0.37
N ARG A 112 14.71 -9.04 1.19
CA ARG A 112 16.13 -8.97 0.85
C ARG A 112 16.46 -9.83 -0.36
N ASP A 113 16.00 -11.07 -0.36
CA ASP A 113 16.22 -12.02 -1.46
C ASP A 113 15.58 -11.57 -2.77
N ALA A 114 14.35 -11.03 -2.70
CA ALA A 114 13.67 -10.45 -3.85
C ALA A 114 14.46 -9.28 -4.44
N ALA A 115 14.95 -8.36 -3.59
CA ALA A 115 15.75 -7.22 -4.03
C ALA A 115 17.07 -7.66 -4.68
N LEU A 116 17.80 -8.60 -4.08
CA LEU A 116 19.02 -9.16 -4.64
C LEU A 116 18.79 -9.88 -5.96
N THR A 117 17.65 -10.55 -6.12
CA THR A 117 17.29 -11.22 -7.38
C THR A 117 17.06 -10.21 -8.49
N LEU A 118 16.23 -9.19 -8.25
CA LEU A 118 16.02 -8.10 -9.22
C LEU A 118 17.34 -7.40 -9.61
N HIS A 119 18.25 -7.22 -8.66
CA HIS A 119 19.55 -6.63 -8.93
C HIS A 119 20.43 -7.52 -9.81
N ARG A 120 20.57 -8.81 -9.46
CA ARG A 120 21.39 -9.77 -10.21
C ARG A 120 20.89 -9.99 -11.64
N GLU A 121 19.57 -9.95 -11.83
CA GLU A 121 18.95 -10.14 -13.14
C GLU A 121 18.92 -8.86 -13.99
N GLY A 122 19.30 -7.71 -13.44
CA GLY A 122 19.27 -6.44 -14.16
C GLY A 122 17.85 -5.90 -14.40
N GLU A 123 16.88 -6.36 -13.63
CA GLU A 123 15.44 -6.12 -13.83
C GLU A 123 14.91 -4.87 -13.11
N LEU A 124 15.77 -4.09 -12.44
CA LEU A 124 15.36 -2.92 -11.65
C LEU A 124 14.54 -1.90 -12.46
N ALA A 125 14.99 -1.55 -13.67
CA ALA A 125 14.30 -0.58 -14.52
C ALA A 125 12.95 -1.10 -15.01
N ASN A 126 12.87 -2.40 -15.33
CA ASN A 126 11.64 -3.05 -15.77
C ASN A 126 10.63 -3.10 -14.61
N ASN A 127 11.09 -3.46 -13.40
CA ASN A 127 10.27 -3.48 -12.19
C ASN A 127 9.77 -2.08 -11.81
N CYS A 128 10.60 -1.04 -11.97
CA CYS A 128 10.16 0.34 -11.78
C CYS A 128 9.06 0.71 -12.76
N ARG A 129 9.21 0.45 -14.07
CA ARG A 129 8.16 0.75 -15.05
C ARG A 129 6.84 0.06 -14.71
N ALA A 130 6.89 -1.24 -14.39
CA ALA A 130 5.70 -1.99 -13.97
C ALA A 130 5.06 -1.39 -12.71
N THR A 131 5.86 -1.01 -11.71
CA THR A 131 5.38 -0.35 -10.49
C THR A 131 4.65 0.95 -10.82
N LEU A 132 5.19 1.77 -11.72
CA LEU A 132 4.56 3.03 -12.14
C LEU A 132 3.25 2.85 -12.91
N ASP A 133 3.06 1.71 -13.58
CA ASP A 133 1.83 1.46 -14.35
C ASP A 133 0.66 1.03 -13.46
N HIS A 134 0.93 0.51 -12.26
CA HIS A 134 -0.08 -0.09 -11.40
C HIS A 134 -0.28 0.62 -10.06
N ASN A 135 0.60 1.56 -9.68
CA ASN A 135 0.55 2.16 -8.34
C ASN A 135 0.41 3.67 -8.38
N LYS A 136 -0.01 4.22 -7.24
CA LYS A 136 0.03 5.66 -6.97
C LYS A 136 1.46 6.19 -7.09
N TRP A 137 1.60 7.34 -7.75
CA TRP A 137 2.87 8.05 -7.91
C TRP A 137 3.17 8.97 -6.72
N PRO A 138 4.45 9.19 -6.39
CA PRO A 138 4.83 10.18 -5.40
C PRO A 138 4.51 11.60 -5.87
N THR A 139 4.25 12.48 -4.92
CA THR A 139 4.27 13.93 -5.13
C THR A 139 5.71 14.45 -5.10
N GLU A 140 5.91 15.68 -5.56
CA GLU A 140 7.17 16.40 -5.48
C GLU A 140 7.74 16.48 -4.06
N GLU A 141 6.88 16.74 -3.08
CA GLU A 141 7.28 16.84 -1.68
C GLU A 141 7.79 15.51 -1.14
N GLN A 142 7.08 14.42 -1.46
CA GLN A 142 7.47 13.06 -1.07
C GLN A 142 8.81 12.68 -1.69
N MET A 143 9.01 12.96 -2.98
CA MET A 143 10.30 12.70 -3.65
C MET A 143 11.44 13.47 -2.97
N ARG A 144 11.28 14.77 -2.71
CA ARG A 144 12.32 15.57 -2.03
C ARG A 144 12.67 15.03 -0.64
N ARG A 145 11.66 14.61 0.13
CA ARG A 145 11.87 14.06 1.48
C ARG A 145 12.72 12.78 1.44
N VAL A 146 12.42 11.88 0.51
CA VAL A 146 13.20 10.65 0.31
C VAL A 146 14.60 10.95 -0.22
N ASP A 147 14.73 11.85 -1.19
CA ASP A 147 16.03 12.26 -1.75
C ASP A 147 16.95 12.85 -0.66
N ALA A 148 16.40 13.70 0.21
CA ALA A 148 17.14 14.28 1.33
C ALA A 148 17.58 13.23 2.37
N ALA A 149 16.74 12.22 2.63
CA ALA A 149 17.04 11.14 3.56
C ALA A 149 18.03 10.12 2.98
N ARG A 150 17.96 9.86 1.66
CA ARG A 150 18.83 8.93 0.92
C ARG A 150 20.31 9.25 1.12
N ALA A 151 20.65 10.53 1.13
CA ALA A 151 22.02 11.01 1.30
C ALA A 151 22.57 10.91 2.73
N GLN A 152 21.74 10.62 3.74
CA GLN A 152 22.14 10.68 5.15
C GLN A 152 22.63 9.34 5.68
N SER A 153 21.75 8.33 5.69
CA SER A 153 22.06 6.98 6.17
C SER A 153 21.03 5.98 5.65
N CYS A 154 21.33 4.68 5.75
CA CYS A 154 20.38 3.64 5.41
C CYS A 154 19.13 3.67 6.31
N ALA A 155 19.27 3.85 7.62
CA ALA A 155 18.12 3.99 8.51
C ALA A 155 17.24 5.21 8.18
N ALA A 156 17.84 6.38 7.93
CA ALA A 156 17.09 7.59 7.54
C ALA A 156 16.35 7.38 6.21
N PHE A 157 17.04 6.79 5.23
CA PHE A 157 16.45 6.41 3.94
C PHE A 157 15.28 5.44 4.13
N GLY A 158 15.47 4.34 4.86
CA GLY A 158 14.43 3.35 5.14
C GLY A 158 13.21 3.94 5.81
N ASN A 159 13.40 4.89 6.74
CA ASN A 159 12.28 5.58 7.38
C ASN A 159 11.49 6.43 6.37
N ALA A 160 12.17 7.29 5.61
CA ALA A 160 11.49 8.18 4.66
C ALA A 160 10.86 7.43 3.49
N TYR A 161 11.57 6.45 2.93
CA TYR A 161 11.12 5.65 1.80
C TYR A 161 10.02 4.67 2.22
N GLY A 162 10.21 3.96 3.34
CA GLY A 162 9.18 3.07 3.90
C GLY A 162 7.91 3.82 4.28
N TYR A 163 8.00 5.02 4.84
CA TYR A 163 6.81 5.82 5.16
C TYR A 163 6.07 6.24 3.88
N MET A 164 6.81 6.65 2.85
CA MET A 164 6.22 6.96 1.55
C MET A 164 5.51 5.75 0.94
N MET A 165 6.12 4.57 1.01
CA MET A 165 5.53 3.35 0.47
C MET A 165 4.30 2.90 1.28
N PHE A 166 4.49 2.64 2.57
CA PHE A 166 3.52 1.94 3.39
C PHE A 166 2.53 2.89 4.09
N GLY A 167 3.00 4.07 4.51
CA GLY A 167 2.16 5.07 5.18
C GLY A 167 1.36 5.93 4.21
N GLU A 168 1.91 6.25 3.04
CA GLU A 168 1.28 7.13 2.04
C GLU A 168 0.77 6.39 0.79
N GLY A 169 1.00 5.07 0.71
CA GLY A 169 0.51 4.18 -0.35
C GLY A 169 1.14 4.42 -1.72
N VAL A 170 2.37 4.94 -1.78
CA VAL A 170 3.07 5.22 -3.04
C VAL A 170 3.87 3.99 -3.47
N PHE A 171 3.79 3.58 -4.73
CA PHE A 171 4.45 2.35 -5.22
C PHE A 171 4.05 1.06 -4.48
N PHE A 172 3.02 1.14 -3.66
CA PHE A 172 2.53 0.04 -2.84
C PHE A 172 1.02 0.15 -2.74
N GLU A 173 0.32 -0.85 -3.25
CA GLU A 173 -1.10 -1.01 -3.04
C GLU A 173 -1.31 -2.04 -1.94
N VAL A 174 -2.01 -1.65 -0.86
CA VAL A 174 -2.58 -2.64 0.05
C VAL A 174 -3.72 -3.27 -0.71
N THR A 175 -3.50 -4.41 -1.35
CA THR A 175 -4.61 -5.21 -1.85
C THR A 175 -5.41 -5.67 -0.64
N SER A 176 -6.47 -4.95 -0.29
CA SER A 176 -7.53 -5.52 0.54
C SER A 176 -7.96 -6.83 -0.12
N PRO A 177 -8.19 -7.92 0.64
CA PRO A 177 -8.76 -9.12 0.07
C PRO A 177 -10.07 -8.70 -0.62
N VAL A 178 -10.13 -8.98 -1.92
CA VAL A 178 -11.25 -8.68 -2.76
C VAL A 178 -12.47 -9.41 -2.18
N ASP A 179 -13.49 -8.66 -1.73
CA ASP A 179 -14.84 -9.18 -1.44
C ASP A 179 -15.56 -9.55 -2.76
N ASP A 180 -14.89 -10.28 -3.65
CA ASP A 180 -15.52 -10.93 -4.82
C ASP A 180 -15.85 -12.38 -4.43
N ALA A 181 -16.68 -12.52 -3.39
CA ALA A 181 -17.43 -13.74 -3.19
C ALA A 181 -18.62 -13.70 -4.16
N ASP A 182 -18.49 -14.44 -5.27
CA ASP A 182 -19.56 -15.02 -6.09
C ASP A 182 -20.98 -14.59 -5.71
N ALA A 183 -21.52 -13.59 -6.41
CA ALA A 183 -22.98 -13.51 -6.55
C ALA A 183 -23.38 -14.61 -7.55
N PRO A 184 -24.11 -15.67 -7.14
CA PRO A 184 -24.60 -16.65 -8.10
C PRO A 184 -25.54 -15.95 -9.08
N GLN A 185 -25.22 -16.03 -10.38
CA GLN A 185 -26.21 -15.77 -11.42
C GLN A 185 -27.33 -16.80 -11.25
N ALA A 186 -28.52 -16.31 -10.87
CA ALA A 186 -29.72 -17.10 -10.95
C ALA A 186 -30.11 -17.24 -12.42
N ASP A 187 -30.24 -18.50 -12.87
CA ASP A 187 -30.89 -18.87 -14.13
C ASP A 187 -32.40 -18.54 -14.10
#